data_AF-G9XCT3-F1
#
_entry.id   AF-G9XCT3-F1
#
_cell.length_a   1.000
_cell.length_b   1.000
_cell.length_c   1.000
_cell.angle_alpha   90.00
_cell.angle_beta   90.00
_cell.angle_gamma   90.00
#
_symmetry.space_group_name_H-M   'P 1'
#
loop_
_entity.id
_entity.type
_entity.pdbx_description
1 polymer ?
#
loop_
_entity_poly.entity_id
_entity_poly.type
_entity_poly.pdbx_seq_one_letter_code
_entity_poly.pdbx_strand_id
1 'polypeptide(L)'
;MKKKFLFLVLLLTFVLPTFADASNGEDKKNAKLTDFEITNPKEEAAIVPGENIVLTGIGVEKDKIDIEVYSVKRTLPKDKDKEKEAVIKKLNNSYVVNVDALKVFAQEIELKEGENLVVITVTRGDRKYTVNKTVNYNKNMELNKIIRQLEYKDSVN
;
A
#
# COMPACT_ATOMS: atom_id res chain seq x y z
N MET A 1 -2.91 -33.68 47.69
CA MET A 1 -1.65 -33.54 46.93
C MET A 1 -1.98 -32.99 45.55
N LYS A 2 -1.88 -31.69 45.29
CA LYS A 2 -0.70 -30.98 44.75
C LYS A 2 0.07 -31.77 43.68
N LYS A 3 -0.15 -31.45 42.40
CA LYS A 3 0.86 -30.79 41.55
C LYS A 3 0.18 -30.12 40.35
N LYS A 4 0.44 -28.82 40.23
CA LYS A 4 0.02 -27.92 39.17
C LYS A 4 0.91 -28.19 37.96
N PHE A 5 0.35 -28.33 36.76
CA PHE A 5 1.03 -27.94 35.54
C PHE A 5 0.15 -26.92 34.84
N LEU A 6 0.49 -25.67 35.10
CA LEU A 6 -0.03 -24.49 34.43
C LEU A 6 0.70 -24.44 33.08
N PHE A 7 0.05 -24.83 31.99
CA PHE A 7 0.48 -24.37 30.67
C PHE A 7 -0.53 -23.36 30.17
N LEU A 8 -0.12 -22.11 30.38
CA LEU A 8 -0.57 -20.88 29.78
C LEU A 8 -0.73 -21.08 28.25
N VAL A 9 -1.94 -21.41 27.79
CA VAL A 9 -2.31 -21.13 26.40
C VAL A 9 -2.75 -19.67 26.38
N LEU A 10 -1.73 -18.83 26.26
CA LEU A 10 -1.84 -17.42 25.99
C LEU A 10 -2.81 -17.25 24.82
N LEU A 11 -3.90 -16.55 25.11
CA LEU A 11 -4.92 -16.07 24.19
C LEU A 11 -4.26 -15.09 23.19
N LEU A 12 -3.42 -15.59 22.27
CA LEU A 12 -3.18 -14.91 21.01
C LEU A 12 -4.36 -15.25 20.10
N THR A 13 -5.47 -14.56 20.33
CA THR A 13 -6.30 -14.15 19.22
C THR A 13 -5.39 -13.37 18.28
N PHE A 14 -4.81 -14.07 17.30
CA PHE A 14 -4.31 -13.44 16.10
C PHE A 14 -5.49 -12.64 15.54
N VAL A 15 -5.49 -11.33 15.81
CA VAL A 15 -6.28 -10.38 15.05
C VAL A 15 -5.63 -10.36 13.67
N LEU A 16 -5.98 -11.36 12.85
CA LEU A 16 -5.89 -11.22 11.41
C LEU A 16 -6.71 -9.96 11.10
N PRO A 17 -6.18 -8.97 10.35
CA PRO A 17 -7.06 -8.00 9.74
C PRO A 17 -7.93 -8.80 8.76
N THR A 18 -9.17 -9.06 9.18
CA THR A 18 -10.23 -9.52 8.30
C THR A 18 -10.48 -8.38 7.33
N PHE A 19 -9.83 -8.40 6.17
CA PHE A 19 -10.33 -7.67 5.01
C PHE A 19 -11.54 -8.43 4.49
N ALA A 20 -12.61 -8.39 5.28
CA ALA A 20 -13.95 -8.53 4.75
C ALA A 20 -14.30 -7.15 4.19
N ASP A 21 -14.85 -7.12 2.97
CA ASP A 21 -15.65 -5.97 2.51
C ASP A 21 -16.81 -5.80 3.50
N ALA A 22 -16.56 -5.03 4.57
CA ALA A 22 -17.55 -4.68 5.55
C ALA A 22 -18.34 -3.49 5.00
N SER A 23 -19.40 -3.77 4.26
CA SER A 23 -20.46 -2.79 4.07
C SER A 23 -21.15 -2.55 5.41
N ASN A 24 -21.15 -1.28 5.82
CA ASN A 24 -21.94 -0.60 6.85
C ASN A 24 -21.72 -0.94 8.33
N GLY A 25 -21.17 0.06 9.03
CA GLY A 25 -21.21 0.24 10.47
C GLY A 25 -20.66 1.63 10.85
N GLU A 26 -21.57 2.61 10.87
CA GLU A 26 -21.44 3.95 11.45
C GLU A 26 -20.51 4.99 10.78
N ASP A 27 -21.15 6.04 10.27
CA ASP A 27 -20.62 7.28 9.73
C ASP A 27 -19.62 8.01 10.65
N LYS A 28 -18.37 7.53 10.70
CA LYS A 28 -17.23 8.46 10.68
C LYS A 28 -16.87 8.63 9.22
N LYS A 29 -17.59 9.55 8.56
CA LYS A 29 -17.32 10.00 7.18
C LYS A 29 -15.82 9.91 6.93
N ASN A 30 -15.43 9.13 5.92
CA ASN A 30 -14.13 9.22 5.28
C ASN A 30 -13.90 10.71 4.98
N ALA A 31 -13.26 11.42 5.92
CA ALA A 31 -12.98 12.82 5.79
C ALA A 31 -11.89 12.89 4.73
N LYS A 32 -12.32 13.02 3.48
CA LYS A 32 -11.45 13.13 2.33
C LYS A 32 -10.54 14.32 2.59
N LEU A 33 -9.23 14.10 2.69
CA LEU A 33 -8.29 15.21 2.59
C LEU A 33 -8.38 15.75 1.17
N THR A 34 -9.00 16.92 1.02
CA THR A 34 -9.09 17.59 -0.28
C THR A 34 -7.76 18.21 -0.71
N ASP A 35 -6.82 18.36 0.22
CA ASP A 35 -5.50 18.95 0.05
C ASP A 35 -4.36 17.91 0.13
N PHE A 36 -4.68 16.64 -0.10
CA PHE A 36 -3.71 15.55 -0.18
C PHE A 36 -3.93 14.71 -1.43
N GLU A 37 -2.85 14.40 -2.14
CA GLU A 37 -2.88 13.59 -3.36
C GLU A 37 -1.60 12.78 -3.52
N ILE A 38 -1.73 11.51 -3.93
CA ILE A 38 -0.58 10.72 -4.41
C ILE A 38 -0.40 10.98 -5.89
N THR A 39 0.73 11.58 -6.26
CA THR A 39 1.04 11.98 -7.63
C THR A 39 1.82 10.91 -8.40
N ASN A 40 2.57 10.06 -7.69
CA ASN A 40 3.23 8.90 -8.28
C ASN A 40 3.17 7.68 -7.34
N PRO A 41 2.70 6.50 -7.80
CA PRO A 41 2.01 6.31 -9.08
C PRO A 41 0.67 7.03 -9.08
N LYS A 42 0.29 7.64 -10.19
CA LYS A 42 -0.99 8.38 -10.30
C LYS A 42 -2.18 7.43 -10.40
N GLU A 43 -2.06 6.39 -11.21
CA GLU A 43 -3.12 5.39 -11.44
C GLU A 43 -3.16 4.34 -10.33
N GLU A 44 -4.36 3.84 -10.06
CA GLU A 44 -4.56 2.70 -9.18
C GLU A 44 -4.12 1.41 -9.89
N ALA A 45 -3.47 0.49 -9.17
CA ALA A 45 -2.93 -0.75 -9.73
C ALA A 45 -1.90 -0.55 -10.87
N ALA A 46 -1.20 0.60 -10.88
CA ALA A 46 -0.18 0.92 -11.88
C ALA A 46 0.90 -0.17 -11.97
N ILE A 47 1.33 -0.48 -13.20
CA ILE A 47 2.40 -1.45 -13.46
C ILE A 47 3.73 -0.71 -13.56
N VAL A 48 4.70 -1.11 -12.74
CA VAL A 48 6.03 -0.49 -12.68
C VAL A 48 7.12 -1.50 -13.02
N PRO A 49 8.21 -1.07 -13.67
CA PRO A 49 9.29 -1.96 -14.10
C PRO A 49 10.37 -2.19 -13.04
N GLY A 50 10.36 -1.41 -11.95
CA GLY A 50 11.42 -1.41 -10.93
C GLY A 50 10.97 -1.98 -9.58
N GLU A 51 11.90 -2.65 -8.90
CA GLU A 51 11.76 -3.10 -7.51
C GLU A 51 11.63 -1.94 -6.53
N ASN A 52 12.27 -0.80 -6.84
CA ASN A 52 12.12 0.43 -6.08
C ASN A 52 11.39 1.48 -6.91
N ILE A 53 10.47 2.20 -6.27
CA ILE A 53 9.82 3.37 -6.87
C ILE A 53 9.85 4.55 -5.91
N VAL A 54 9.84 5.76 -6.45
CA VAL A 54 9.65 6.97 -5.65
C VAL A 54 8.16 7.26 -5.54
N LEU A 55 7.58 7.00 -4.36
CA LEU A 55 6.24 7.42 -4.03
C LEU A 55 6.25 8.93 -3.79
N THR A 56 5.45 9.67 -4.55
CA THR A 56 5.34 11.14 -4.38
C THR A 56 3.91 11.56 -4.14
N GLY A 57 3.76 12.66 -3.42
CA GLY A 57 2.46 13.27 -3.23
C GLY A 57 2.53 14.71 -2.78
N ILE A 58 1.36 15.33 -2.75
CA ILE A 58 1.12 16.68 -2.29
C ILE A 58 0.37 16.59 -0.96
N GLY A 59 0.72 17.45 0.00
CA GLY A 59 0.06 17.52 1.31
C GLY A 59 0.15 18.92 1.90
N VAL A 60 -0.03 19.05 3.21
CA VAL A 60 0.19 20.30 3.93
C VAL A 60 1.51 20.24 4.67
N GLU A 61 2.22 21.37 4.74
CA GLU A 61 3.49 21.49 5.46
C GLU A 61 3.36 20.91 6.87
N LYS A 62 4.36 20.11 7.28
CA LYS A 62 4.42 19.40 8.58
C LYS A 62 3.46 18.21 8.73
N ASP A 63 2.70 17.84 7.70
CA ASP A 63 2.06 16.53 7.68
C ASP A 63 3.13 15.45 7.82
N LYS A 64 2.92 14.50 8.74
CA LYS A 64 3.76 13.32 8.89
C LYS A 64 3.15 12.18 8.10
N ILE A 65 3.92 11.59 7.20
CA ILE A 65 3.50 10.51 6.31
C ILE A 65 4.19 9.23 6.75
N ASP A 66 3.40 8.26 7.19
CA ASP A 66 3.84 6.90 7.50
C ASP A 66 3.41 5.97 6.35
N ILE A 67 4.36 5.25 5.76
CA ILE A 67 4.12 4.37 4.60
C ILE A 67 4.44 2.93 4.98
N GLU A 68 3.51 2.03 4.70
CA GLU A 68 3.67 0.60 4.88
C GLU A 68 3.38 -0.12 3.56
N VAL A 69 4.28 -1.02 3.15
CA VAL A 69 4.13 -1.77 1.89
C VAL A 69 3.88 -3.25 2.21
N TYR A 70 2.93 -3.85 1.51
CA TYR A 70 2.55 -5.25 1.67
C TYR A 70 2.57 -5.93 0.31
N SER A 71 3.15 -7.12 0.22
CA SER A 71 3.01 -8.00 -0.94
C SER A 71 1.69 -8.76 -0.85
N VAL A 72 0.92 -8.74 -1.93
CA VAL A 72 -0.34 -9.45 -2.05
C VAL A 72 -0.12 -10.69 -2.92
N LYS A 73 -0.29 -11.88 -2.33
CA LYS A 73 -0.30 -13.15 -3.07
C LYS A 73 -1.72 -13.69 -3.11
N ARG A 74 -2.35 -13.62 -4.28
CA ARG A 74 -3.65 -14.27 -4.52
C ARG A 74 -3.39 -15.75 -4.81
N THR A 75 -3.76 -16.62 -3.88
CA THR A 75 -3.72 -18.07 -4.12
C THR A 75 -4.98 -18.49 -4.88
N LEU A 76 -4.80 -19.34 -5.89
CA LEU A 76 -5.94 -19.97 -6.55
C LEU A 76 -6.67 -20.87 -5.54
N PRO A 77 -7.99 -20.74 -5.38
CA PRO A 77 -8.74 -21.59 -4.49
C PRO A 77 -8.64 -23.03 -4.97
N LYS A 78 -8.46 -23.97 -4.03
CA LYS A 78 -8.40 -25.41 -4.35
C LYS A 78 -9.74 -25.95 -4.88
N ASP A 79 -10.84 -25.26 -4.57
CA ASP A 79 -12.18 -25.50 -5.10
C ASP A 79 -12.59 -24.35 -6.03
N LYS A 80 -13.27 -24.68 -7.14
CA LYS A 80 -13.79 -23.67 -8.09
C LYS A 80 -14.90 -22.79 -7.49
N ASP A 81 -15.50 -23.21 -6.38
CA ASP A 81 -16.61 -22.52 -5.70
C ASP A 81 -16.18 -21.67 -4.50
N LYS A 82 -14.87 -21.56 -4.23
CA LYS A 82 -14.34 -20.71 -3.15
C LYS A 82 -13.73 -19.44 -3.71
N GLU A 83 -13.88 -18.33 -3.00
CA GLU A 83 -13.22 -17.08 -3.36
C GLU A 83 -11.69 -17.22 -3.29
N LYS A 84 -10.98 -16.42 -4.09
CA LYS A 84 -9.52 -16.36 -4.06
C LYS A 84 -9.05 -15.84 -2.71
N GLU A 85 -8.42 -16.68 -1.90
CA GLU A 85 -7.75 -16.23 -0.68
C GLU A 85 -6.55 -15.33 -1.06
N ALA A 86 -6.57 -14.08 -0.60
CA ALA A 86 -5.44 -13.17 -0.71
C ALA A 86 -4.58 -13.26 0.55
N VAL A 87 -3.38 -13.80 0.42
CA VAL A 87 -2.38 -13.79 1.48
C VAL A 87 -1.61 -12.47 1.39
N ILE A 88 -1.85 -11.57 2.34
CA ILE A 88 -1.15 -10.28 2.44
C ILE A 88 0.04 -10.46 3.39
N LYS A 89 1.26 -10.22 2.89
CA LYS A 89 2.49 -10.24 3.69
C LYS A 89 3.10 -8.86 3.75
N LYS A 90 3.21 -8.29 4.95
CA LYS A 90 3.93 -7.03 5.19
C LYS A 90 5.37 -7.18 4.71
N LEU A 91 5.86 -6.19 3.96
CA LEU A 91 7.29 -6.04 3.70
C LEU A 91 7.90 -5.44 4.97
N ASN A 92 9.09 -5.90 5.35
CA ASN A 92 9.68 -5.54 6.65
C ASN A 92 9.99 -4.03 6.79
N ASN A 93 9.90 -3.27 5.70
CA ASN A 93 10.22 -1.85 5.67
C ASN A 93 8.95 -1.02 5.89
N SER A 94 9.05 -0.06 6.81
CA SER A 94 8.11 1.05 6.95
C SER A 94 8.91 2.34 6.82
N TYR A 95 8.31 3.32 6.14
CA TYR A 95 8.97 4.57 5.80
C TYR A 95 8.23 5.72 6.46
N VAL A 96 8.97 6.73 6.90
CA VAL A 96 8.41 7.91 7.55
C VAL A 96 9.04 9.14 6.90
N VAL A 97 8.19 10.00 6.32
CA VAL A 97 8.60 11.25 5.67
C VAL A 97 7.67 12.37 6.10
N ASN A 98 8.21 13.59 6.21
CA ASN A 98 7.39 14.78 6.44
C ASN A 98 7.17 15.51 5.13
N VAL A 99 5.99 16.11 4.97
CA VAL A 99 5.73 17.04 3.87
C VAL A 99 6.56 18.31 4.09
N ASP A 100 7.31 18.67 3.06
CA ASP A 100 8.24 19.80 3.10
C ASP A 100 7.52 21.16 2.97
N ALA A 101 8.31 22.24 2.99
CA ALA A 101 7.81 23.60 2.81
C ALA A 101 7.20 23.87 1.42
N LEU A 102 7.55 23.05 0.42
CA LEU A 102 6.99 23.09 -0.93
C LEU A 102 5.68 22.30 -1.03
N LYS A 103 5.17 21.78 0.10
CA LYS A 103 3.93 21.00 0.20
C LYS A 103 4.00 19.67 -0.56
N VAL A 104 5.20 19.13 -0.74
CA VAL A 104 5.43 17.84 -1.40
C VAL A 104 6.15 16.87 -0.48
N PHE A 105 6.01 15.59 -0.77
CA PHE A 105 6.85 14.54 -0.20
C PHE A 105 7.28 13.57 -1.30
N ALA A 106 8.44 12.96 -1.10
CA ALA A 106 8.99 11.93 -1.95
C ALA A 106 9.68 10.89 -1.07
N GLN A 107 9.36 9.62 -1.27
CA GLN A 107 9.97 8.52 -0.53
C GLN A 107 10.19 7.34 -1.47
N GLU A 108 11.43 6.86 -1.54
CA GLU A 108 11.74 5.61 -2.21
C GLU A 108 11.19 4.44 -1.39
N ILE A 109 10.41 3.57 -2.03
CA ILE A 109 9.81 2.39 -1.41
C ILE A 109 10.17 1.14 -2.22
N GLU A 110 10.38 0.04 -1.50
CA GLU A 110 10.68 -1.28 -2.07
C GLU A 110 9.39 -2.08 -2.30
N LEU A 111 9.30 -2.75 -3.44
CA LEU A 111 8.19 -3.56 -3.89
C LEU A 111 8.62 -5.01 -4.08
N LYS A 112 7.71 -5.96 -3.88
CA LYS A 112 7.94 -7.34 -4.32
C LYS A 112 7.32 -7.59 -5.68
N GLU A 113 7.92 -8.49 -6.45
CA GLU A 113 7.36 -8.93 -7.74
C GLU A 113 5.89 -9.34 -7.58
N GLY A 114 5.02 -8.78 -8.43
CA GLY A 114 3.58 -8.92 -8.38
C GLY A 114 2.86 -7.72 -7.75
N GLU A 115 1.70 -7.99 -7.16
CA GLU A 115 0.82 -6.99 -6.56
C GLU A 115 1.33 -6.55 -5.18
N ASN A 116 1.38 -5.24 -4.96
CA ASN A 116 1.73 -4.63 -3.68
C ASN A 116 0.64 -3.66 -3.25
N LEU A 117 0.24 -3.72 -1.99
CA LEU A 117 -0.61 -2.74 -1.33
C LEU A 117 0.29 -1.77 -0.57
N VAL A 118 0.19 -0.49 -0.89
CA VAL A 118 0.85 0.62 -0.20
C VAL A 118 -0.20 1.31 0.65
N VAL A 119 -0.02 1.27 1.96
CA VAL A 119 -0.88 1.96 2.94
C VAL A 119 -0.14 3.22 3.38
N ILE A 120 -0.74 4.37 3.11
CA ILE A 120 -0.22 5.69 3.49
C ILE A 120 -1.08 6.24 4.63
N THR A 121 -0.46 6.51 5.77
CA THR A 121 -1.10 7.18 6.91
C THR A 121 -0.57 8.61 7.03
N VAL A 122 -1.47 9.58 6.87
CA VAL A 122 -1.19 11.01 7.05
C VAL A 122 -1.59 11.39 8.48
N THR A 123 -0.64 11.88 9.27
CA THR A 123 -0.89 12.46 10.59
C THR A 123 -0.81 13.98 10.49
N ARG A 124 -1.92 14.66 10.78
CA ARG A 124 -2.06 16.12 10.77
C ARG A 124 -2.59 16.59 12.11
N GLY A 125 -1.72 17.22 12.92
CA GLY A 125 -2.01 17.49 14.32
C GLY A 125 -2.39 16.18 15.04
N ASP A 126 -3.57 16.15 15.67
CA ASP A 126 -4.06 14.97 16.41
C ASP A 126 -4.88 13.99 15.55
N ARG A 127 -5.03 14.25 14.24
CA ARG A 127 -5.85 13.43 13.34
C ARG A 127 -5.00 12.56 12.44
N LYS A 128 -5.47 11.34 12.19
CA LYS A 128 -4.86 10.38 11.27
C LYS A 128 -5.84 10.04 10.15
N TYR A 129 -5.31 9.90 8.93
CA TYR A 129 -6.06 9.57 7.73
C TYR A 129 -5.30 8.53 6.95
N THR A 130 -6.01 7.56 6.37
CA THR A 130 -5.39 6.46 5.64
C THR A 130 -5.82 6.51 4.19
N VAL A 131 -4.84 6.39 3.29
CA VAL A 131 -5.00 6.28 1.84
C VAL A 131 -4.30 5.00 1.41
N ASN A 132 -4.98 4.18 0.63
CA ASN A 132 -4.44 2.95 0.10
C ASN A 132 -4.15 3.11 -1.39
N LYS A 133 -3.09 2.45 -1.87
CA LYS A 133 -2.75 2.38 -3.28
C LYS A 133 -2.23 0.98 -3.62
N THR A 134 -2.68 0.42 -4.72
CA THR A 134 -2.12 -0.82 -5.27
C THR A 134 -1.10 -0.50 -6.35
N VAL A 135 0.04 -1.18 -6.34
CA VAL A 135 1.13 -1.06 -7.31
C VAL A 135 1.61 -2.45 -7.72
N ASN A 136 1.74 -2.69 -9.02
CA ASN A 136 2.15 -3.98 -9.59
C ASN A 136 3.58 -3.89 -10.12
N TYR A 137 4.54 -4.49 -9.42
CA TYR A 137 5.90 -4.59 -9.93
C TYR A 137 6.02 -5.81 -10.86
N ASN A 138 6.38 -5.57 -12.12
CA ASN A 138 6.67 -6.61 -13.09
C ASN A 138 8.11 -6.49 -13.62
N LYS A 139 9.01 -7.34 -13.13
CA LYS A 139 10.41 -7.40 -13.58
C LYS A 139 10.59 -7.74 -15.06
N ASN A 140 9.59 -8.38 -15.67
CA ASN A 140 9.59 -8.78 -17.08
C ASN A 140 8.91 -7.73 -17.98
N MET A 141 8.57 -6.56 -17.43
CA MET A 141 8.12 -5.44 -18.24
C MET A 141 9.31 -4.97 -19.06
N GLU A 142 9.43 -5.48 -20.30
CA GLU A 142 10.53 -5.11 -21.17
C GLU A 142 10.61 -3.58 -21.30
N LEU A 143 11.76 -3.01 -20.95
CA LEU A 143 12.11 -1.60 -21.22
C LEU A 143 11.75 -1.19 -22.66
N ASN A 144 11.75 -2.14 -23.60
CA ASN A 144 11.36 -1.96 -25.00
C ASN A 144 9.94 -1.38 -25.21
N LYS A 145 8.96 -1.65 -24.33
CA LYS A 145 7.62 -1.03 -24.44
C LYS A 145 7.59 0.41 -23.93
N ILE A 146 8.44 0.74 -22.96
CA ILE A 146 8.57 2.09 -22.40
C ILE A 146 9.28 3.00 -23.41
N ILE A 147 10.34 2.52 -24.07
CA ILE A 147 11.04 3.25 -25.14
C ILE A 147 10.13 3.51 -26.34
N ARG A 148 9.37 2.51 -26.80
CA ARG A 148 8.44 2.68 -27.94
C ARG A 148 7.32 3.70 -27.69
N GLN A 149 6.87 3.85 -26.45
CA GLN A 149 5.87 4.88 -26.09
C GLN A 149 6.46 6.30 -26.07
N LEU A 150 7.75 6.45 -25.78
CA LEU A 150 8.46 7.72 -25.85
C LEU A 150 8.75 8.12 -27.30
N GLU A 151 9.24 7.19 -28.13
CA GLU A 151 9.48 7.42 -29.57
C GLU A 151 8.22 7.81 -30.35
N TYR A 152 7.05 7.24 -29.98
CA TYR A 152 5.78 7.61 -30.60
C TYR A 152 5.29 9.02 -30.20
N LYS A 153 5.77 9.57 -29.08
CA LYS A 153 5.39 10.91 -28.62
C LYS A 153 6.25 12.00 -29.27
N ASP A 154 7.50 11.69 -29.59
CA ASP A 154 8.42 12.58 -30.31
C ASP A 154 8.17 12.60 -31.83
N SER A 155 7.51 11.57 -32.39
CA SER A 155 7.19 11.50 -33.83
C SER A 155 5.86 12.17 -34.22
N VAL A 156 5.10 12.68 -33.25
CA VAL A 156 3.81 13.37 -33.46
C VAL A 156 3.94 14.90 -33.29
N ASN A 157 5.16 15.42 -33.11
CA ASN A 157 5.46 16.86 -33.13
C ASN A 157 6.16 17.27 -34.44
#